data_AF-A0A0N1LHB9-F1
#
_entry.id   AF-A0A0N1LHB9-F1
#
_cell.length_a   1.000
_cell.length_b   1.000
_cell.length_c   1.000
_cell.angle_alpha   90.00
_cell.angle_beta   90.00
_cell.angle_gamma   90.00
#
_symmetry.space_group_name_H-M   'P 1'
#
loop_
_entity.id
_entity.type
_entity.pdbx_description
1 polymer ?
#
loop_
_entity_poly.entity_id
_entity_poly.type
_entity_poly.pdbx_seq_one_letter_code
_entity_poly.pdbx_strand_id
1 'polypeptide(L)'
;MLAKRVRGRRAVADRLRRLRIEPLCRDCASAGIVREATVPDHIVPLARGGSDEDSNIRCLCAECHARRTAQQFGRRRTVAVGPDGWPIR
;
A
#
# COMPACT_ATOMS: atom_id res chain seq x y z
N MET A 1 7.10 -0.01 21.28
CA MET A 1 6.40 -1.30 21.08
C MET A 1 5.85 -1.32 19.66
N LEU A 2 5.93 -2.43 18.93
CA LEU A 2 5.34 -2.57 17.59
C LEU A 2 3.83 -2.73 17.71
N ALA A 3 3.04 -2.01 16.91
CA ALA A 3 1.59 -2.14 16.95
C ALA A 3 1.13 -3.51 16.43
N LYS A 4 0.15 -4.12 17.12
CA LYS A 4 -0.40 -5.43 16.75
C LYS A 4 -1.25 -5.29 15.49
N ARG A 5 -0.94 -6.10 14.47
CA ARG A 5 -1.73 -6.13 13.22
C ARG A 5 -3.12 -6.74 13.47
N VAL A 6 -4.18 -6.07 13.02
CA VAL A 6 -5.55 -6.59 13.02
C VAL A 6 -5.70 -7.69 11.96
N ARG A 7 -6.46 -8.75 12.26
CA ARG A 7 -6.64 -9.94 11.40
C ARG A 7 -8.11 -10.37 11.34
N GLY A 8 -8.41 -11.32 10.44
CA GLY A 8 -9.73 -11.96 10.32
C GLY A 8 -10.83 -11.03 9.83
N ARG A 9 -12.08 -11.32 10.22
CA ARG A 9 -13.27 -10.58 9.77
C ARG A 9 -13.17 -9.07 10.00
N ARG A 10 -12.62 -8.66 11.14
CA ARG A 10 -12.39 -7.25 11.45
C ARG A 10 -11.48 -6.57 10.43
N ALA A 11 -10.36 -7.19 10.08
CA ALA A 11 -9.45 -6.64 9.07
C ALA A 11 -10.12 -6.53 7.68
N VAL A 12 -10.98 -7.48 7.31
CA VAL A 12 -11.75 -7.41 6.06
C VAL A 12 -12.75 -6.26 6.09
N ALA A 13 -13.49 -6.10 7.19
CA ALA A 13 -14.44 -5.01 7.36
C ALA A 13 -13.74 -3.63 7.31
N ASP A 14 -12.61 -3.48 8.01
CA ASP A 14 -11.81 -2.26 7.96
C ASP A 14 -11.29 -1.97 6.56
N ARG A 15 -10.78 -2.98 5.85
CA ARG A 15 -10.33 -2.84 4.45
C ARG A 15 -11.46 -2.32 3.55
N LEU A 16 -12.63 -2.94 3.60
CA LEU A 16 -13.78 -2.54 2.78
C LEU A 16 -14.27 -1.13 3.13
N ARG A 17 -14.31 -0.79 4.43
CA ARG A 17 -14.70 0.55 4.90
C ARG A 17 -13.73 1.61 4.38
N ARG A 18 -12.42 1.40 4.50
CA ARG A 18 -11.38 2.33 4.06
C ARG A 18 -11.45 2.60 2.56
N LEU A 19 -11.57 1.54 1.75
CA LEU A 19 -11.70 1.68 0.29
C LEU A 19 -13.01 2.34 -0.15
N ARG A 20 -14.10 2.22 0.62
CA ARG A 20 -15.33 2.97 0.33
C ARG A 20 -15.21 4.46 0.65
N ILE A 21 -14.52 4.81 1.73
CA ILE A 21 -14.30 6.21 2.14
C ILE A 21 -13.33 6.90 1.19
N GLU A 22 -12.28 6.20 0.77
CA GLU A 22 -11.26 6.71 -0.13
C GLU A 22 -11.13 5.78 -1.36
N PRO A 23 -12.07 5.88 -2.33
CA PRO A 23 -12.13 4.99 -3.48
C PRO A 23 -11.06 5.28 -4.54
N LEU A 24 -10.44 6.46 -4.49
CA LEU A 24 -9.38 6.86 -5.41
C LEU A 24 -8.01 6.77 -4.75
N CYS A 25 -7.01 6.39 -5.53
CA CYS A 25 -5.63 6.32 -5.08
C CYS A 25 -5.15 7.73 -4.68
N ARG A 26 -4.80 7.92 -3.40
CA ARG A 26 -4.35 9.21 -2.85
C ARG A 26 -3.17 9.81 -3.61
N ASP A 27 -2.19 8.97 -3.95
CA ASP A 27 -0.99 9.41 -4.68
C ASP A 27 -1.33 9.81 -6.13
N CYS A 28 -2.19 9.07 -6.82
CA CYS A 28 -2.61 9.42 -8.17
C CYS A 28 -3.47 10.69 -8.18
N ALA A 29 -4.41 10.81 -7.23
CA ALA A 29 -5.26 11.98 -7.08
C ALA A 29 -4.43 13.25 -6.84
N SER A 30 -3.37 13.16 -6.02
CA SER A 30 -2.44 14.29 -5.80
C SER A 30 -1.68 14.73 -7.07
N ALA A 31 -1.59 13.85 -8.06
CA ALA A 31 -0.99 14.12 -9.37
C ALA A 31 -2.04 14.45 -10.45
N GLY A 32 -3.31 14.63 -10.08
CA GLY A 32 -4.41 14.88 -11.02
C GLY A 32 -4.86 13.66 -11.83
N ILE A 33 -4.46 12.45 -11.42
CA ILE A 33 -4.79 11.19 -12.11
C ILE A 33 -5.93 10.49 -11.37
N VAL A 34 -7.03 10.23 -12.07
CA VAL A 34 -8.14 9.43 -11.54
C VAL A 34 -7.81 7.95 -11.70
N ARG A 35 -7.56 7.27 -10.57
CA ARG A 35 -7.31 5.82 -10.54
C ARG A 35 -7.88 5.22 -9.27
N GLU A 36 -8.52 4.06 -9.39
CA GLU A 36 -9.09 3.32 -8.26
C GLU A 36 -8.02 2.94 -7.24
N ALA A 37 -8.37 3.06 -5.96
CA ALA A 37 -7.60 2.49 -4.87
C ALA A 37 -7.99 1.03 -4.64
N THR A 38 -6.98 0.16 -4.53
CA THR A 38 -7.19 -1.28 -4.29
C THR A 38 -6.54 -1.77 -3.00
N VAL A 39 -5.68 -0.96 -2.38
CA VAL A 39 -4.91 -1.36 -1.20
C VAL A 39 -4.86 -0.23 -0.17
N PRO A 40 -5.39 -0.43 1.05
CA PRO A 40 -5.09 0.43 2.19
C PRO A 40 -3.64 0.21 2.65
N ASP A 41 -2.88 1.29 2.72
CA ASP A 41 -1.45 1.34 3.05
C ASP A 41 -1.23 2.09 4.36
N HIS A 42 -0.36 1.58 5.22
CA HIS A 42 0.09 2.29 6.42
C HIS A 42 1.08 3.40 6.03
N ILE A 43 0.75 4.66 6.32
CA ILE A 43 1.61 5.82 6.03
C ILE A 43 2.96 5.65 6.73
N VAL A 44 2.91 5.37 8.04
CA VAL A 44 4.03 4.84 8.82
C VAL A 44 3.81 3.34 8.98
N PRO A 45 4.70 2.46 8.48
CA PRO A 45 4.52 1.02 8.61
C PRO A 45 4.44 0.55 10.06
N LEU A 46 3.65 -0.49 10.34
CA LEU A 46 3.58 -1.13 11.66
C LEU A 46 4.99 -1.56 12.16
N ALA A 47 5.84 -2.05 11.24
CA ALA A 47 7.22 -2.45 11.52
C ALA A 47 8.13 -1.28 11.95
N ARG A 48 7.72 -0.04 11.70
CA ARG A 48 8.39 1.20 12.11
C ARG A 48 7.62 1.95 13.19
N GLY A 49 6.72 1.27 13.90
CA GLY A 49 5.96 1.85 15.01
C GLY A 49 4.67 2.59 14.63
N GLY A 50 4.21 2.47 13.37
CA GLY A 50 2.91 3.03 12.99
C GLY A 50 1.72 2.29 13.61
N SER A 51 0.57 2.96 13.69
CA SER A 51 -0.70 2.39 14.18
C SER A 51 -1.55 1.81 13.05
N ASP A 52 -2.57 1.02 13.38
CA ASP A 52 -3.60 0.56 12.42
C ASP A 52 -4.86 1.43 12.47
N GLU A 53 -4.73 2.67 12.95
CA GLU A 53 -5.80 3.68 13.01
C GLU A 53 -5.98 4.34 11.63
N ASP A 54 -7.18 4.81 11.33
CA ASP A 54 -7.49 5.38 10.02
C ASP A 54 -6.67 6.64 9.69
N SER A 55 -6.22 7.37 10.72
CA SER A 55 -5.28 8.51 10.58
C SER A 55 -3.94 8.11 9.97
N ASN A 56 -3.49 6.86 10.17
CA ASN A 56 -2.26 6.32 9.62
C ASN A 56 -2.49 5.52 8.33
N ILE A 57 -3.67 5.63 7.71
CA ILE A 57 -4.01 4.89 6.50
C ILE A 57 -4.20 5.83 5.31
N ARG A 58 -3.73 5.38 4.15
CA ARG A 58 -4.07 5.93 2.83
C ARG A 58 -4.48 4.81 1.88
N CYS A 59 -5.44 5.05 1.01
CA CYS A 59 -5.83 4.08 -0.01
C CYS A 59 -5.07 4.36 -1.31
N LEU A 60 -4.44 3.32 -1.87
CA LEU A 60 -3.58 3.41 -3.05
C LEU A 60 -3.97 2.37 -4.10
N CYS A 61 -3.64 2.65 -5.35
CA CYS A 61 -3.59 1.62 -6.40
C CYS A 61 -2.39 0.68 -6.16
N ALA A 62 -2.41 -0.50 -6.77
CA ALA A 62 -1.37 -1.52 -6.59
C ALA A 62 0.05 -1.01 -6.92
N GLU A 63 0.19 -0.23 -8.00
CA GLU A 63 1.48 0.34 -8.43
C GLU A 63 2.02 1.35 -7.42
N CYS A 64 1.18 2.28 -6.94
CA CYS A 64 1.60 3.26 -5.94
C CYS A 64 1.93 2.59 -4.61
N HIS A 65 1.15 1.58 -4.19
CA HIS A 65 1.43 0.79 -3.00
C HIS A 65 2.80 0.08 -3.10
N ALA A 66 3.11 -0.55 -4.23
CA ALA A 66 4.40 -1.18 -4.46
C ALA A 66 5.55 -0.17 -4.38
N ARG A 67 5.39 1.01 -5.00
CA ARG A 67 6.37 2.10 -4.93
C ARG A 67 6.59 2.58 -3.49
N ARG A 68 5.52 2.77 -2.71
CA ARG A 68 5.61 3.20 -1.31
C ARG A 68 6.25 2.15 -0.43
N THR A 69 5.91 0.88 -0.62
CA THR A 69 6.56 -0.24 0.08
C THR A 69 8.07 -0.25 -0.18
N ALA A 70 8.48 -0.09 -1.45
CA ALA A 70 9.90 -0.02 -1.82
C ALA A 70 10.63 1.15 -1.14
N GLN A 71 10.02 2.35 -1.14
CA GLN A 71 10.55 3.53 -0.46
C GLN A 71 10.66 3.33 1.06
N GLN A 72 9.64 2.74 1.68
CA GLN A 72 9.57 2.55 3.13
C GLN A 72 10.53 1.48 3.63
N PHE A 73 10.87 0.46 2.84
CA PHE A 73 11.70 -0.66 3.30
C PHE A 73 13.05 -0.74 2.59
N GLY A 74 13.43 0.28 1.80
CA GLY A 74 14.69 0.32 1.06
C GLY A 74 14.85 -0.83 0.06
N ARG A 75 13.74 -1.43 -0.39
CA ARG A 75 13.80 -2.54 -1.35
C ARG A 75 14.09 -1.97 -2.73
N ARG A 76 15.18 -2.44 -3.34
CA ARG A 76 15.47 -2.16 -4.76
C ARG A 76 14.42 -2.86 -5.61
N ARG A 77 13.76 -2.13 -6.52
CA ARG A 77 12.78 -2.73 -7.43
C ARG A 77 13.52 -3.73 -8.31
N THR A 78 13.20 -5.02 -8.16
CA THR A 78 13.75 -6.07 -9.01
C THR A 78 12.99 -6.05 -10.34
N VAL A 79 13.74 -6.04 -11.44
CA VAL A 79 13.18 -6.27 -12.78
C VAL A 79 12.74 -7.73 -12.89
N ALA A 80 11.69 -8.01 -13.65
CA ALA A 80 11.34 -9.38 -13.96
C ALA A 80 12.50 -10.01 -14.75
N VAL A 81 12.84 -11.27 -14.47
CA VAL A 81 13.94 -11.98 -15.12
C VAL A 81 13.36 -13.10 -15.95
N GLY A 82 13.72 -13.15 -17.23
CA GLY A 82 13.28 -14.21 -18.13
C GLY A 82 13.92 -15.56 -17.83
N PRO A 83 13.47 -16.65 -18.47
CA PRO A 83 14.09 -17.98 -18.35
C PRO A 83 15.56 -18.00 -18.78
N ASP A 84 15.97 -17.00 -19.57
CA ASP A 84 17.32 -16.74 -20.06
C ASP A 84 18.22 -16.01 -19.05
N GLY A 85 17.68 -15.59 -17.89
CA GLY A 85 18.42 -14.87 -16.86
C GLY A 85 18.55 -13.36 -17.10
N TRP A 86 17.92 -12.82 -18.15
CA TRP A 86 18.00 -11.39 -18.47
C TRP A 86 16.77 -10.61 -18.01
N PRO A 87 16.91 -9.31 -17.68
CA PRO A 87 15.77 -8.44 -17.41
C PRO A 87 14.77 -8.42 -18.57
N ILE A 88 13.52 -8.75 -18.28
CA ILE A 88 12.40 -8.56 -19.19
C ILE A 88 12.21 -7.05 -19.34
N ARG A 89 12.41 -6.55 -20.57
CA ARG A 89 12.24 -5.14 -20.93
C ARG A 89 10.77 -4.74 -20.98
#